data_AF-A0A9E5NXV5-F1
#
_entry.id   AF-A0A9E5NXV5-F1
#
_cell.length_a   1.000
_cell.length_b   1.000
_cell.length_c   1.000
_cell.angle_alpha   90.00
_cell.angle_beta   90.00
_cell.angle_gamma   90.00
#
_symmetry.space_group_name_H-M   'P 1'
#
loop_
_entity.id
_entity.type
_entity.pdbx_description
1 polymer ?
#
loop_
_entity_poly.entity_id
_entity_poly.type
_entity_poly.pdbx_seq_one_letter_code
_entity_poly.pdbx_strand_id
1 'polypeptide(L)'
;MISANLHGLQGLYNHQRFKWPDIASHLAPNLLERDIKFPDFEMEKILQEINELPGVRGSFLCDGNGVVISSAMPEIYHEEVGNIGKEVVQVLGLLQILGEETDVLEFLFSDGRILVNGLADFSLIVFCDPDIDISMLRLRTNVALAEIRRNGKFKKHMHKVFKSKKGLLAGEGLDESYQQIINRLKPQDR
;
A
#
# COMPACT_ATOMS: atom_id res chain seq x y z
N MET A 1 -23.60 32.08 -29.06
CA MET A 1 -24.06 32.50 -27.71
C MET A 1 -24.66 31.27 -27.05
N ILE A 2 -23.92 30.63 -26.12
CA ILE A 2 -24.14 30.68 -24.63
C ILE A 2 -25.43 29.89 -24.29
N SER A 3 -25.52 28.90 -23.39
CA SER A 3 -24.64 28.29 -22.38
C SER A 3 -25.26 26.94 -21.94
N ALA A 4 -24.47 26.17 -21.21
CA ALA A 4 -24.67 24.86 -20.62
C ALA A 4 -25.91 24.66 -19.72
N ASN A 5 -26.27 23.39 -19.51
CA ASN A 5 -26.66 22.92 -18.19
C ASN A 5 -26.21 21.46 -17.96
N LEU A 6 -25.05 21.35 -17.32
CA LEU A 6 -24.54 20.17 -16.61
C LEU A 6 -25.14 20.23 -15.20
N HIS A 7 -26.13 19.39 -14.90
CA HIS A 7 -26.44 18.99 -13.52
C HIS A 7 -27.37 17.78 -13.55
N GLY A 8 -26.85 16.62 -13.16
CA GLY A 8 -27.66 15.43 -12.99
C GLY A 8 -26.79 14.19 -13.07
N LEU A 9 -26.04 13.92 -12.01
CA LEU A 9 -25.61 12.60 -11.53
C LEU A 9 -24.67 12.83 -10.33
N GLN A 10 -25.25 13.26 -9.21
CA GLN A 10 -24.64 13.14 -7.89
C GLN A 10 -25.70 12.60 -6.94
N GLY A 11 -25.34 11.56 -6.20
CA GLY A 11 -26.10 11.07 -5.06
C GLY A 11 -26.68 9.68 -5.29
N LEU A 12 -25.91 8.66 -4.91
CA LEU A 12 -26.33 7.59 -3.99
C LEU A 12 -25.15 6.62 -3.80
N TYR A 13 -24.03 7.12 -3.25
CA TYR A 13 -23.07 6.24 -2.58
C TYR A 13 -23.39 6.27 -1.08
N ASN A 14 -23.94 5.16 -0.61
CA ASN A 14 -24.37 4.97 0.75
C ASN A 14 -23.12 4.81 1.64
N HIS A 15 -22.70 5.88 2.33
CA HIS A 15 -21.66 5.81 3.36
C HIS A 15 -22.18 5.05 4.58
N GLN A 16 -22.18 3.72 4.52
CA GLN A 16 -22.15 2.94 5.75
C GLN A 16 -20.73 3.05 6.34
N ARG A 17 -20.64 3.64 7.54
CA ARG A 17 -19.44 3.74 8.36
C ARG A 17 -18.78 2.36 8.48
N PHE A 18 -17.72 2.15 7.73
CA PHE A 18 -16.74 1.11 8.01
C PHE A 18 -16.02 1.50 9.31
N LYS A 19 -16.27 0.72 10.37
CA LYS A 19 -15.42 0.72 11.55
C LYS A 19 -14.36 -0.34 11.29
N TRP A 20 -13.13 0.08 11.06
CA TRP A 20 -12.00 -0.84 11.10
C TRP A 20 -12.08 -1.67 12.39
N PRO A 21 -11.74 -2.98 12.36
CA PRO A 21 -11.36 -3.65 13.59
C PRO A 21 -10.35 -2.76 14.30
N ASP A 22 -10.44 -2.65 15.62
CA ASP A 22 -9.57 -1.79 16.42
C ASP A 22 -8.13 -2.35 16.41
N ILE A 23 -7.45 -2.31 15.26
CA ILE A 23 -6.04 -2.67 15.11
C ILE A 23 -5.22 -1.65 15.92
N ALA A 24 -5.73 -0.42 16.08
CA ALA A 24 -5.18 0.64 16.92
C ALA A 24 -4.97 0.22 18.38
N SER A 25 -5.82 -0.65 18.92
CA SER A 25 -5.64 -1.21 20.27
C SER A 25 -4.36 -2.03 20.47
N HIS A 26 -3.68 -2.43 19.39
CA HIS A 26 -2.40 -3.14 19.40
C HIS A 26 -1.22 -2.29 18.90
N LEU A 27 -1.44 -1.02 18.54
CA LEU A 27 -0.41 -0.12 18.01
C LEU A 27 0.30 0.60 19.16
N ALA A 28 1.63 0.46 19.23
CA ALA A 28 2.45 1.22 20.16
C ALA A 28 2.32 2.74 19.90
N PRO A 29 2.16 3.61 20.93
CA PRO A 29 1.67 4.98 20.72
C PRO A 29 2.68 6.01 20.15
N ASN A 30 3.87 5.63 19.71
CA ASN A 30 4.98 6.58 19.62
C ASN A 30 5.62 6.68 18.23
N LEU A 31 4.92 7.22 17.22
CA LEU A 31 5.55 7.76 16.01
C LEU A 31 4.67 8.86 15.38
N LEU A 32 4.43 9.95 16.11
CA LEU A 32 3.83 11.17 15.58
C LEU A 32 4.92 12.16 15.14
N GLU A 33 4.61 12.89 14.07
CA GLU A 33 5.29 14.09 13.55
C GLU A 33 6.51 13.89 12.66
N ARG A 34 6.24 13.54 11.40
CA ARG A 34 6.94 14.18 10.28
C ARG A 34 5.91 14.63 9.26
N ASP A 35 5.94 15.91 8.90
CA ASP A 35 5.20 16.50 7.78
C ASP A 35 5.28 15.59 6.56
N ILE A 36 4.21 14.85 6.27
CA ILE A 36 4.11 13.99 5.09
C ILE A 36 3.82 14.91 3.91
N LYS A 37 4.87 15.47 3.32
CA LYS A 37 4.77 16.11 2.00
C LYS A 37 4.82 15.01 0.95
N PHE A 38 3.67 14.64 0.40
CA PHE A 38 3.57 13.72 -0.75
C PHE A 38 4.21 14.39 -1.97
N PRO A 39 5.36 13.92 -2.48
CA PRO A 39 5.95 14.45 -3.69
C PRO A 39 5.33 13.77 -4.91
N ASP A 40 5.15 14.53 -6.00
CA ASP A 40 4.77 14.11 -7.36
C ASP A 40 3.27 13.80 -7.61
N PHE A 41 2.54 14.87 -7.99
CA PHE A 41 1.17 14.89 -8.54
C PHE A 41 0.95 13.90 -9.70
N GLU A 42 2.01 13.52 -10.42
CA GLU A 42 1.94 12.53 -11.51
C GLU A 42 1.67 11.10 -10.99
N MET A 43 2.22 10.72 -9.83
CA MET A 43 2.00 9.37 -9.27
C MET A 43 0.62 9.26 -8.65
N GLU A 44 0.16 10.33 -8.01
CA GLU A 44 -1.19 10.38 -7.45
C GLU A 44 -2.25 10.18 -8.53
N LYS A 45 -2.05 10.76 -9.72
CA LYS A 45 -2.95 10.55 -10.85
C LYS A 45 -3.05 9.08 -11.27
N ILE A 46 -1.92 8.37 -11.34
CA ILE A 46 -1.91 6.92 -11.66
C ILE A 46 -2.68 6.15 -10.58
N LEU A 47 -2.54 6.51 -9.32
CA LEU A 47 -3.28 5.90 -8.21
C LEU A 47 -4.78 6.19 -8.28
N GLN A 48 -5.16 7.43 -8.63
CA GLN A 48 -6.54 7.81 -8.87
C GLN A 48 -7.16 7.00 -10.01
N GLU A 49 -6.41 6.75 -11.10
CA GLU A 49 -6.85 5.89 -12.20
C GLU A 49 -7.09 4.44 -11.75
N ILE A 50 -6.33 3.90 -10.79
CA ILE A 50 -6.65 2.60 -10.17
C ILE A 50 -7.98 2.69 -9.41
N ASN A 51 -8.17 3.77 -8.64
CA ASN A 51 -9.36 3.95 -7.79
C ASN A 51 -10.66 4.15 -8.58
N GLU A 52 -10.59 4.48 -9.87
CA GLU A 52 -11.77 4.53 -10.75
C GLU A 52 -12.41 3.15 -10.97
N LEU A 53 -11.69 2.05 -10.69
CA LEU A 53 -12.24 0.70 -10.78
C LEU A 53 -13.32 0.51 -9.68
N PRO A 54 -14.56 0.13 -10.04
CA PRO A 54 -15.61 -0.10 -9.06
C PRO A 54 -15.19 -1.11 -8.00
N GLY A 55 -15.43 -0.77 -6.74
CA GLY A 55 -15.04 -1.56 -5.58
C GLY A 55 -13.65 -1.24 -5.03
N VAL A 56 -12.85 -0.38 -5.68
CA VAL A 56 -11.62 0.16 -5.09
C VAL A 56 -11.96 1.33 -4.18
N ARG A 57 -11.44 1.29 -2.95
CA ARG A 57 -11.65 2.32 -1.91
C ARG A 57 -10.51 3.33 -1.83
N GLY A 58 -9.34 2.94 -2.31
CA GLY A 58 -8.16 3.80 -2.35
C GLY A 58 -6.89 3.00 -2.57
N SER A 59 -5.81 3.69 -2.91
CA SER A 59 -4.52 3.09 -3.15
C SER A 59 -3.39 4.02 -2.75
N PHE A 60 -2.24 3.44 -2.42
CA PHE A 60 -1.03 4.20 -2.11
C PHE A 60 0.24 3.40 -2.45
N LEU A 61 1.35 4.12 -2.61
CA LEU A 61 2.69 3.59 -2.82
C LEU A 61 3.53 3.84 -1.58
N CYS A 62 4.30 2.84 -1.17
CA CYS A 62 5.35 3.01 -0.16
C CYS A 62 6.71 2.49 -0.65
N ASP A 63 7.78 3.02 -0.08
CA ASP A 63 9.15 2.52 -0.31
C ASP A 63 9.39 1.20 0.44
N GLY A 64 10.56 0.60 0.27
CA GLY A 64 10.98 -0.61 1.00
C GLY A 64 11.12 -0.45 2.52
N ASN A 65 10.76 0.70 3.10
CA ASN A 65 10.69 0.94 4.55
C ASN A 65 9.25 1.20 5.03
N GLY A 66 8.27 1.10 4.13
CA GLY A 66 6.87 1.44 4.43
C GLY A 66 6.60 2.94 4.48
N VAL A 67 7.54 3.80 4.05
CA VAL A 67 7.32 5.24 3.97
C VAL A 67 6.49 5.53 2.73
N VAL A 68 5.37 6.23 2.91
CA VAL A 68 4.45 6.57 1.82
C VAL A 68 5.12 7.53 0.86
N ILE A 69 5.15 7.17 -0.42
CA ILE A 69 5.69 7.98 -1.52
C ILE A 69 4.56 8.83 -2.11
N SER A 70 3.42 8.20 -2.39
CA SER A 70 2.23 8.85 -2.98
C SER A 70 0.99 8.11 -2.51
N SER A 71 -0.12 8.83 -2.38
CA SER A 71 -1.39 8.29 -1.86
C SER A 71 -2.56 8.91 -2.61
N ALA A 72 -3.50 8.08 -3.03
CA ALA A 72 -4.84 8.47 -3.44
C ALA A 72 -5.87 7.83 -2.50
N MET A 73 -5.60 7.89 -1.20
CA MET A 73 -6.53 7.42 -0.17
C MET A 73 -7.48 8.57 0.24
N PRO A 74 -8.73 8.26 0.65
CA PRO A 74 -9.58 9.25 1.31
C PRO A 74 -8.87 9.89 2.51
N GLU A 75 -9.04 11.20 2.70
CA GLU A 75 -8.33 11.99 3.74
C GLU A 75 -8.51 11.41 5.15
N ILE A 76 -9.67 10.80 5.42
CA ILE A 76 -9.99 10.15 6.70
C ILE A 76 -9.04 8.99 7.08
N TYR A 77 -8.20 8.53 6.15
CA TYR A 77 -7.25 7.44 6.36
C TYR A 77 -5.77 7.88 6.33
N HIS A 78 -5.49 9.18 6.25
CA HIS A 78 -4.12 9.68 6.08
C HIS A 78 -3.17 9.26 7.21
N GLU A 79 -3.66 9.15 8.45
CA GLU A 79 -2.84 8.77 9.60
C GLU A 79 -2.51 7.27 9.60
N GLU A 80 -3.43 6.44 9.12
CA GLU A 80 -3.31 4.99 9.11
C GLU A 80 -2.43 4.47 7.97
N VAL A 81 -2.44 5.14 6.81
CA VAL A 81 -1.72 4.69 5.60
C VAL A 81 -0.23 4.49 5.85
N GLY A 82 0.40 5.36 6.65
CA GLY A 82 1.81 5.23 7.02
C GLY A 82 2.10 4.02 7.90
N ASN A 83 1.16 3.64 8.78
CA ASN A 83 1.32 2.44 9.62
C ASN A 83 1.11 1.18 8.79
N ILE A 84 0.09 1.16 7.91
CA ILE A 84 -0.18 0.03 7.02
C ILE A 84 1.01 -0.23 6.09
N GLY A 85 1.63 0.82 5.54
CA GLY A 85 2.82 0.69 4.72
C GLY A 85 3.97 -0.02 5.44
N LYS A 86 4.20 0.28 6.73
CA LYS A 86 5.25 -0.37 7.54
C LYS A 86 4.94 -1.84 7.81
N GLU A 87 3.71 -2.14 8.22
CA GLU A 87 3.27 -3.52 8.49
C GLU A 87 3.38 -4.39 7.24
N VAL A 88 2.95 -3.87 6.07
CA VAL A 88 3.05 -4.59 4.79
C VAL A 88 4.51 -4.92 4.45
N VAL A 89 5.43 -3.96 4.60
CA VAL A 89 6.85 -4.18 4.34
C VAL A 89 7.45 -5.19 5.32
N GLN A 90 7.03 -5.20 6.59
CA GLN A 90 7.45 -6.21 7.55
C GLN A 90 6.98 -7.60 7.12
N VAL A 91 5.72 -7.76 6.72
CA VAL A 91 5.20 -9.05 6.21
C VAL A 91 5.97 -9.52 4.98
N LEU A 92 6.22 -8.62 4.01
CA LEU A 92 7.02 -8.94 2.82
C LEU A 92 8.45 -9.37 3.21
N GLY A 93 9.08 -8.68 4.16
CA GLY A 93 10.41 -9.03 4.65
C GLY A 93 10.45 -10.40 5.34
N LEU A 94 9.41 -10.75 6.11
CA LEU A 94 9.30 -12.09 6.72
C LEU A 94 9.21 -13.18 5.66
N LEU A 95 8.38 -12.99 4.63
CA LEU A 95 8.25 -13.97 3.54
C LEU A 95 9.59 -14.16 2.81
N GLN A 96 10.31 -13.08 2.53
CA GLN A 96 11.65 -13.16 1.94
C GLN A 96 12.64 -13.96 2.83
N ILE A 97 12.61 -13.75 4.15
CA ILE A 97 13.46 -14.53 5.09
C ILE A 97 13.10 -16.02 5.07
N LEU A 98 11.83 -16.34 4.87
CA LEU A 98 11.36 -17.72 4.74
C LEU A 98 11.66 -18.33 3.36
N GLY A 99 12.24 -17.57 2.44
CA GLY A 99 12.52 -18.01 1.07
C GLY A 99 11.29 -18.00 0.16
N GLU A 100 10.21 -17.36 0.58
CA GLU A 100 8.99 -17.20 -0.21
C GLU A 100 9.10 -15.94 -1.07
N GLU A 101 9.29 -16.12 -2.37
CA GLU A 101 9.20 -15.03 -3.35
C GLU A 101 7.74 -14.82 -3.73
N THR A 102 7.15 -13.68 -3.34
CA THR A 102 5.77 -13.35 -3.67
C THR A 102 5.67 -11.96 -4.28
N ASP A 103 5.30 -11.89 -5.56
CA ASP A 103 5.06 -10.64 -6.29
C ASP A 103 3.76 -9.95 -5.85
N VAL A 104 2.79 -10.74 -5.36
CA VAL A 104 1.43 -10.29 -5.05
C VAL A 104 0.91 -10.98 -3.79
N LEU A 105 0.58 -10.20 -2.77
CA LEU A 105 -0.10 -10.67 -1.57
C LEU A 105 -1.53 -10.17 -1.53
N GLU A 106 -2.42 -11.00 -1.01
CA GLU A 106 -3.81 -10.66 -0.76
C GLU A 106 -4.14 -10.90 0.71
N PHE A 107 -4.62 -9.85 1.37
CA PHE A 107 -5.18 -9.93 2.71
C PHE A 107 -6.70 -9.87 2.60
N LEU A 108 -7.38 -10.88 3.15
CA LEU A 108 -8.83 -11.00 3.13
C LEU A 108 -9.38 -10.65 4.51
N PHE A 109 -10.28 -9.67 4.55
CA PHE A 109 -11.01 -9.26 5.75
C PHE A 109 -12.51 -9.49 5.52
N SER A 110 -13.30 -9.48 6.60
CA SER A 110 -14.75 -9.69 6.52
C SER A 110 -15.47 -8.64 5.67
N ASP A 111 -14.91 -7.45 5.56
CA ASP A 111 -15.52 -6.26 4.95
C ASP A 111 -14.59 -5.56 3.95
N GLY A 112 -13.53 -6.23 3.52
CA GLY A 112 -12.62 -5.68 2.54
C GLY A 112 -11.49 -6.63 2.16
N ARG A 113 -10.73 -6.22 1.16
CA ARG A 113 -9.50 -6.87 0.73
C ARG A 113 -8.40 -5.84 0.58
N ILE A 114 -7.16 -6.29 0.80
CA ILE A 114 -5.97 -5.52 0.49
C ILE A 114 -5.16 -6.32 -0.51
N LEU A 115 -4.94 -5.75 -1.69
CA LEU A 115 -3.99 -6.26 -2.67
C LEU A 115 -2.66 -5.51 -2.48
N VAL A 116 -1.59 -6.24 -2.27
CA VAL A 116 -0.23 -5.71 -2.21
C VAL A 116 0.55 -6.27 -3.37
N ASN A 117 0.98 -5.41 -4.28
CA ASN A 117 1.98 -5.76 -5.28
C ASN A 117 3.36 -5.39 -4.72
N GLY A 118 4.04 -6.39 -4.16
CA GLY A 118 5.36 -6.25 -3.54
C GLY A 118 6.44 -6.30 -4.60
N LEU A 119 7.19 -5.21 -4.77
CA LEU A 119 8.36 -5.15 -5.64
C LEU A 119 9.60 -4.96 -4.78
N ALA A 120 10.77 -5.40 -5.29
CA ALA A 120 12.04 -5.28 -4.59
C ALA A 120 12.31 -3.87 -4.03
N ASP A 121 11.83 -2.85 -4.74
CA ASP A 121 12.15 -1.46 -4.46
C ASP A 121 11.00 -0.67 -3.78
N PHE A 122 9.76 -1.07 -3.99
CA PHE A 122 8.58 -0.35 -3.52
C PHE A 122 7.36 -1.27 -3.53
N SER A 123 6.30 -0.91 -2.82
CA SER A 123 5.04 -1.66 -2.83
C SER A 123 3.89 -0.76 -3.24
N LEU A 124 2.98 -1.29 -4.05
CA LEU A 124 1.67 -0.72 -4.33
C LEU A 124 0.64 -1.45 -3.48
N ILE A 125 -0.15 -0.71 -2.72
CA ILE A 125 -1.17 -1.23 -1.82
C ILE A 125 -2.52 -0.66 -2.27
N VAL A 126 -3.51 -1.55 -2.45
CA VAL A 126 -4.86 -1.20 -2.90
C VAL A 126 -5.90 -1.78 -1.95
N PHE A 127 -6.77 -0.93 -1.43
CA PHE A 127 -7.92 -1.33 -0.61
C PHE A 127 -9.15 -1.47 -1.48
N CYS A 128 -9.88 -2.55 -1.29
CA CYS A 128 -11.05 -2.84 -2.09
C CYS A 128 -12.15 -3.58 -1.32
N ASP A 129 -13.33 -3.60 -1.91
CA ASP A 129 -14.49 -4.35 -1.43
C ASP A 129 -14.22 -5.87 -1.45
N PRO A 130 -14.89 -6.64 -0.58
CA PRO A 130 -14.63 -8.08 -0.44
C PRO A 130 -15.01 -8.91 -1.67
N ASP A 131 -15.86 -8.39 -2.55
CA ASP A 131 -16.40 -9.04 -3.75
C ASP A 131 -15.86 -8.46 -5.06
N ILE A 132 -14.82 -7.62 -5.01
CA ILE A 132 -14.21 -7.05 -6.21
C ILE A 132 -13.73 -8.14 -7.19
N ASP A 133 -13.82 -7.86 -8.49
CA ASP A 133 -13.15 -8.67 -9.52
C ASP A 133 -11.63 -8.51 -9.40
N ILE A 134 -11.02 -9.47 -8.70
CA ILE A 134 -9.59 -9.47 -8.43
C ILE A 134 -8.74 -9.59 -9.71
N SER A 135 -9.27 -10.22 -10.76
CA SER A 135 -8.56 -10.37 -12.03
C SER A 135 -8.44 -9.01 -12.73
N MET A 136 -9.53 -8.25 -12.71
CA MET A 136 -9.55 -6.88 -13.24
C MET A 136 -8.67 -5.94 -12.43
N LEU A 137 -8.73 -6.05 -11.10
CA LEU A 137 -7.87 -5.25 -10.22
C LEU A 137 -6.38 -5.53 -10.51
N ARG A 138 -5.97 -6.80 -10.59
CA ARG A 138 -4.60 -7.19 -10.92
C ARG A 138 -4.15 -6.68 -12.29
N LEU A 139 -5.03 -6.71 -13.30
CA LEU A 139 -4.72 -6.13 -14.61
C LEU A 139 -4.47 -4.62 -14.50
N ARG A 140 -5.35 -3.89 -13.82
CA ARG A 140 -5.24 -2.44 -13.62
C ARG A 140 -3.97 -2.07 -12.85
N THR A 141 -3.66 -2.79 -11.77
CA THR A 141 -2.44 -2.55 -10.99
C THR A 141 -1.17 -2.89 -11.78
N ASN A 142 -1.17 -3.95 -12.59
CA ASN A 142 -0.02 -4.28 -13.43
C ASN A 142 0.28 -3.19 -14.47
N VAL A 143 -0.76 -2.61 -15.08
CA VAL A 143 -0.60 -1.47 -16.02
C VAL A 143 -0.04 -0.25 -15.28
N ALA A 144 -0.62 0.10 -14.13
CA ALA A 144 -0.16 1.22 -13.30
C ALA A 144 1.30 1.04 -12.86
N LEU A 145 1.69 -0.16 -12.41
CA LEU A 145 3.07 -0.48 -12.03
C LEU A 145 4.04 -0.34 -13.20
N ALA A 146 3.63 -0.76 -14.41
CA ALA A 146 4.45 -0.57 -15.60
C ALA A 146 4.65 0.91 -15.92
N GLU A 147 3.65 1.75 -15.70
CA GLU A 147 3.74 3.20 -15.87
C GLU A 147 4.65 3.86 -14.81
N ILE A 148 4.43 3.54 -13.53
CA ILE A 148 5.25 4.02 -12.41
C ILE A 148 6.74 3.70 -12.64
N ARG A 149 7.05 2.48 -13.07
CA ARG A 149 8.43 2.05 -13.35
C ARG A 149 9.10 2.81 -14.50
N ARG A 150 8.32 3.27 -15.47
CA ARG A 150 8.82 4.09 -16.60
C ARG A 150 9.01 5.55 -16.20
N ASN A 151 8.42 6.00 -15.09
CA ASN A 151 8.59 7.38 -14.64
C ASN A 151 10.04 7.64 -14.19
N GLY A 152 10.74 8.48 -14.95
CA GLY A 152 12.15 8.80 -14.72
C GLY A 152 12.42 9.55 -13.41
N LYS A 153 11.45 10.35 -12.91
CA LYS A 153 11.57 11.04 -11.62
C LYS A 153 11.44 10.04 -10.47
N PHE A 154 10.44 9.15 -10.56
CA PHE A 154 10.27 8.05 -9.61
C PHE A 154 11.53 7.18 -9.53
N LYS A 155 12.08 6.76 -10.67
CA LYS A 155 13.32 5.97 -10.70
C LYS A 155 14.49 6.67 -10.03
N LYS A 156 14.65 7.99 -10.22
CA LYS A 156 15.69 8.79 -9.55
C LYS A 156 15.44 8.89 -8.04
N HIS A 157 14.18 9.09 -7.64
CA HIS A 157 13.77 9.12 -6.24
C HIS A 157 14.11 7.80 -5.55
N MET A 158 13.68 6.67 -6.12
CA MET A 158 13.98 5.35 -5.59
C MET A 158 15.49 5.10 -5.52
N HIS A 159 16.25 5.42 -6.57
CA HIS A 159 17.70 5.27 -6.54
C HIS A 159 18.37 6.08 -5.41
N LYS A 160 17.86 7.27 -5.09
CA LYS A 160 18.34 8.07 -3.95
C LYS A 160 18.02 7.41 -2.61
N VAL A 161 16.79 6.90 -2.45
CA VAL A 161 16.34 6.20 -1.24
C VAL A 161 17.15 4.92 -1.00
N PHE A 162 17.41 4.14 -2.06
CA PHE A 162 18.22 2.91 -1.98
C PHE A 162 19.71 3.18 -1.73
N LYS A 163 20.27 4.22 -2.36
CA LYS A 163 21.68 4.56 -2.17
C LYS A 163 21.98 5.11 -0.78
N SER A 164 21.01 5.81 -0.16
CA SER A 164 21.15 6.32 1.20
C SER A 164 20.92 5.26 2.27
N LYS A 165 20.20 4.18 1.96
CA LYS A 165 19.88 3.10 2.89
C LYS A 165 20.27 1.75 2.28
N LYS A 166 21.57 1.48 2.32
CA LYS A 166 22.15 0.18 1.99
C LYS A 166 21.82 -0.81 3.11
N GLY A 167 20.60 -1.36 3.10
CA GLY A 167 20.16 -2.36 4.08
C GLY A 167 18.86 -1.93 4.73
N LEU A 168 17.77 -2.61 4.40
CA LEU A 168 16.55 -2.71 5.22
C LEU A 168 15.68 -3.89 4.76
N LEU A 169 15.92 -4.41 3.55
CA LEU A 169 15.67 -5.82 3.20
C LEU A 169 16.54 -6.82 4.01
N ALA A 170 17.34 -6.34 4.99
CA ALA A 170 18.27 -7.14 5.80
C ALA A 170 17.79 -7.39 7.24
N GLY A 171 16.50 -7.19 7.55
CA GLY A 171 15.94 -7.57 8.86
C GLY A 171 16.32 -6.69 10.05
N GLU A 172 17.00 -5.55 9.84
CA GLU A 172 17.45 -4.64 10.91
C GLU A 172 16.31 -3.84 11.58
N GLY A 173 15.06 -3.99 11.12
CA GLY A 173 13.87 -3.36 11.72
C GLY A 173 12.86 -4.35 12.32
N LEU A 174 13.22 -5.63 12.41
CA LEU A 174 12.34 -6.65 12.98
C LEU A 174 12.44 -6.60 14.50
N ASP A 175 11.38 -6.10 15.14
CA ASP A 175 11.20 -6.13 16.59
C ASP A 175 11.35 -7.58 17.14
N GLU A 176 11.67 -7.73 18.42
CA GLU A 176 11.92 -9.01 19.09
C GLU A 176 10.77 -10.01 18.88
N SER A 177 9.54 -9.51 18.78
CA SER A 177 8.34 -10.29 18.46
C SER A 177 8.47 -11.04 17.13
N TYR A 178 9.00 -10.38 16.09
CA TYR A 178 9.17 -10.97 14.77
C TYR A 178 10.30 -12.01 14.73
N GLN A 179 11.38 -11.78 15.47
CA GLN A 179 12.44 -12.77 15.61
C GLN A 179 11.92 -14.06 16.26
N GLN A 180 11.01 -13.95 17.22
CA GLN A 180 10.35 -15.12 17.82
C GLN A 180 9.47 -15.86 16.81
N ILE A 181 8.73 -15.15 15.95
CA ILE A 181 7.92 -15.77 14.89
C ILE A 181 8.81 -16.48 13.87
N ILE A 182 9.86 -15.83 13.38
CA ILE A 182 10.82 -16.44 12.43
C ILE A 182 11.42 -17.70 13.03
N ASN A 183 11.84 -17.67 14.30
CA ASN A 183 12.43 -18.85 14.95
C ASN A 183 11.44 -20.01 15.14
N ARG A 184 10.12 -19.73 15.18
CA ARG A 184 9.07 -20.76 15.18
C ARG A 184 8.76 -21.28 13.78
N LEU A 185 8.92 -20.45 12.75
CA LEU A 185 8.60 -20.78 11.37
C LEU A 185 9.76 -21.41 10.60
N LYS A 186 11.01 -21.23 11.05
CA LYS A 186 12.16 -21.96 10.52
C LYS A 186 11.85 -23.46 10.57
N PRO A 187 11.92 -24.18 9.43
CA PRO A 187 11.70 -25.61 9.44
C PRO A 187 12.68 -26.24 10.43
N GLN A 188 12.17 -27.03 11.38
CA GLN A 188 13.04 -27.91 12.13
C GLN A 188 13.63 -28.88 11.12
N ASP A 189 14.94 -28.79 10.90
CA ASP A 189 15.68 -29.74 10.08
C ASP A 189 15.21 -31.16 10.43
N ARG A 190 14.57 -31.82 9.45
CA ARG A 190 14.20 -33.23 9.47
C ARG A 190 15.13 -34.01 8.57
#